data_AF-A0AAW7B0L2-F1
#
_entry.id   AF-A0AAW7B0L2-F1
#
_cell.length_a   1.000
_cell.length_b   1.000
_cell.length_c   1.000
_cell.angle_alpha   90.00
_cell.angle_beta   90.00
_cell.angle_gamma   90.00
#
_symmetry.space_group_name_H-M   'P 1'
#
loop_
_entity.id
_entity.type
_entity.pdbx_description
1 polymer ?
#
loop_
_entity_poly.entity_id
_entity_poly.type
_entity_poly.pdbx_seq_one_letter_code
_entity_poly.pdbx_strand_id
1 'polypeptide(L)'
;MRHFKIRYIYGFQTELKQTFEGYVEADSLQAALRTKSNWPIEVRYNCTSAWAKNPGTSLYYVEAWEAECCAADPAERGSGPSPVEDAGCRSVI
;
A
#
# COMPACT_ATOMS: atom_id res chain seq x y z
N MET A 1 -9.18 -12.61 5.24
CA MET A 1 -8.02 -12.02 4.54
C MET A 1 -8.52 -11.08 3.47
N ARG A 2 -7.79 -10.00 3.17
CA ARG A 2 -8.13 -8.98 2.18
C ARG A 2 -7.20 -9.10 0.97
N HIS A 3 -7.69 -8.74 -0.21
CA HIS A 3 -6.90 -8.73 -1.43
C HIS A 3 -6.26 -7.34 -1.60
N PHE A 4 -4.95 -7.34 -1.80
CA PHE A 4 -4.17 -6.13 -2.03
C PHE A 4 -3.48 -6.21 -3.37
N LYS A 5 -3.55 -5.11 -4.13
CA LYS A 5 -2.71 -4.91 -5.30
C LYS A 5 -1.33 -4.48 -4.82
N ILE A 6 -0.30 -5.21 -5.23
CA ILE A 6 1.10 -4.88 -4.96
C ILE A 6 1.83 -4.47 -6.24
N ARG A 7 2.63 -3.42 -6.14
CA ARG A 7 3.48 -2.91 -7.22
C ARG A 7 4.92 -2.73 -6.75
N TYR A 8 5.86 -2.93 -7.65
CA TYR A 8 7.24 -2.48 -7.45
C TYR A 8 7.50 -1.26 -8.32
N ILE A 9 7.94 -0.18 -7.69
CA ILE A 9 8.23 1.10 -8.34
C ILE A 9 9.68 1.52 -8.07
N TYR A 10 10.34 2.06 -9.09
CA TYR A 10 11.70 2.57 -8.95
C TYR A 10 12.03 3.65 -9.98
N GLY A 11 13.04 4.47 -9.69
CA GLY A 11 13.56 5.49 -10.60
C GLY A 11 13.63 6.88 -9.98
N PHE A 12 13.96 7.88 -10.79
CA PHE A 12 13.90 9.26 -10.36
C PHE A 12 12.44 9.67 -10.13
N GLN A 13 12.17 10.58 -9.18
CA GLN A 13 10.79 11.03 -8.92
C GLN A 13 10.08 11.57 -10.16
N THR A 14 10.82 12.13 -11.11
CA THR A 14 10.30 12.66 -12.38
C THR A 14 10.04 11.58 -13.43
N GLU A 15 10.56 10.37 -13.24
CA GLU A 15 10.48 9.26 -14.21
C GLU A 15 10.43 7.91 -13.47
N LEU A 16 9.36 7.71 -12.67
CA LEU A 16 9.14 6.44 -11.98
C LEU A 16 8.70 5.36 -12.96
N LYS A 17 9.26 4.17 -12.79
CA LYS A 17 8.96 2.97 -13.57
C LYS A 17 8.31 1.93 -12.66
N GLN A 18 7.34 1.22 -13.20
CA GLN A 18 6.74 0.05 -12.56
C GLN A 18 7.21 -1.20 -13.31
N THR A 19 7.82 -2.16 -12.60
CA THR A 19 8.30 -3.42 -13.21
C THR A 19 7.67 -4.67 -12.63
N PHE A 20 6.86 -4.54 -11.57
CA PHE A 20 6.04 -5.63 -11.06
C PHE A 20 4.65 -5.13 -10.72
N GLU A 21 3.66 -5.96 -11.01
CA GLU A 21 2.29 -5.84 -10.54
C GLU A 21 1.74 -7.23 -10.20
N GLY A 22 1.05 -7.35 -9.08
CA GLY A 22 0.39 -8.59 -8.68
C GLY A 22 -0.62 -8.36 -7.56
N TYR A 23 -1.23 -9.45 -7.13
CA TYR A 23 -2.19 -9.46 -6.03
C TYR A 23 -1.71 -10.39 -4.92
N VAL A 24 -1.98 -10.01 -3.68
CA VAL A 24 -1.67 -10.82 -2.49
C VAL A 24 -2.84 -10.78 -1.53
N GLU A 25 -3.10 -11.92 -0.89
CA GLU A 25 -4.00 -12.02 0.23
C GLU A 25 -3.23 -11.79 1.54
N ALA A 26 -3.69 -10.86 2.36
CA ALA A 26 -3.08 -10.58 3.65
C ALA A 26 -4.12 -10.03 4.64
N ASP A 27 -3.76 -9.95 5.92
CA ASP A 27 -4.64 -9.36 6.93
C ASP A 27 -4.57 -7.83 6.95
N SER A 28 -3.48 -7.23 6.46
CA SER A 28 -3.26 -5.79 6.41
C SER A 28 -2.30 -5.36 5.29
N LEU A 29 -2.27 -4.06 4.97
CA LEU A 29 -1.30 -3.47 4.05
C LEU A 29 0.15 -3.75 4.49
N GLN A 30 0.41 -3.69 5.80
CA GLN A 30 1.73 -3.98 6.36
C GLN A 30 2.10 -5.44 6.18
N ALA A 31 1.18 -6.36 6.47
CA ALA A 31 1.40 -7.79 6.25
C ALA A 31 1.66 -8.09 4.77
N ALA A 32 0.90 -7.46 3.86
CA ALA A 32 1.10 -7.57 2.42
C ALA A 32 2.51 -7.13 2.00
N LEU A 33 2.97 -5.96 2.43
CA LEU A 33 4.30 -5.43 2.12
C LEU A 33 5.44 -6.25 2.76
N ARG A 34 5.23 -6.80 3.95
CA ARG A 34 6.20 -7.66 4.64
C ARG A 34 6.50 -8.96 3.88
N THR A 35 5.58 -9.40 3.00
CA THR A 35 5.88 -10.52 2.07
C THR A 35 6.91 -10.17 1.00
N LYS A 36 7.16 -8.88 0.75
CA LYS A 36 8.05 -8.40 -0.32
C LYS A 36 9.35 -7.82 0.20
N SER A 37 9.35 -7.15 1.36
CA SER A 37 10.57 -6.57 1.91
C SER A 37 10.51 -6.32 3.42
N ASN A 38 11.69 -6.16 4.02
CA ASN A 38 11.88 -5.73 5.41
C ASN A 38 12.07 -4.21 5.54
N TRP A 39 11.82 -3.44 4.48
CA TRP A 39 12.01 -1.99 4.49
C TRP A 39 11.02 -1.26 5.43
N PRO A 40 11.34 -0.05 5.90
CA PRO A 40 10.39 0.77 6.65
C PRO A 40 9.08 0.95 5.87
N ILE A 41 7.94 0.80 6.56
CA ILE A 41 6.61 0.90 5.97
C ILE A 41 5.96 2.20 6.42
N GLU A 42 5.50 2.99 5.46
CA GLU A 42 4.68 4.18 5.66
C GLU A 42 3.27 3.90 5.16
N VAL A 43 2.28 4.13 6.02
CA VAL A 43 0.86 3.95 5.67
C VAL A 43 0.26 5.33 5.42
N ARG A 44 -0.46 5.48 4.31
CA ARG A 44 -1.17 6.73 4.01
C ARG A 44 -2.23 7.00 5.07
N TYR A 45 -2.49 8.27 5.38
CA TYR A 45 -3.43 8.70 6.43
C TYR A 45 -4.84 8.07 6.31
N ASN A 46 -5.33 7.85 5.10
CA ASN A 46 -6.65 7.24 4.84
C ASN A 46 -6.63 5.70 4.84
N CYS A 47 -5.48 5.08 5.14
CA CYS A 47 -5.28 3.63 5.23
C CYS A 47 -5.67 2.87 3.95
N THR A 48 -5.70 3.54 2.79
CA THR A 48 -6.04 2.90 1.49
C THR A 48 -4.80 2.35 0.77
N SER A 49 -3.62 2.87 1.10
CA SER A 49 -2.35 2.42 0.55
C SER A 49 -1.21 2.54 1.56
N ALA A 50 -0.16 1.75 1.37
CA ALA A 50 1.07 1.80 2.15
C ALA A 50 2.27 1.49 1.29
N TRP A 51 3.42 2.07 1.63
CA TRP A 51 4.67 1.96 0.88
C TRP A 51 5.76 1.40 1.78
N ALA A 52 6.51 0.42 1.30
CA ALA A 52 7.77 -0.01 1.90
C ALA A 52 8.92 0.58 1.06
N LYS A 53 9.63 1.59 1.58
CA LYS A 53 10.63 2.34 0.82
C LYS A 53 12.05 1.91 1.19
N ASN A 54 12.89 1.64 0.18
CA ASN A 54 14.30 1.32 0.40
C ASN A 54 15.01 2.49 1.13
N PRO A 55 15.56 2.27 2.34
CA PRO A 55 16.25 3.34 3.07
C PRO A 55 17.59 3.75 2.44
N GLY A 56 18.11 2.95 1.50
CA GLY A 56 19.35 3.24 0.78
C GLY A 56 19.21 4.23 -0.37
N THR A 57 18.00 4.71 -0.69
CA THR A 57 17.82 5.65 -1.80
C THR A 57 17.83 7.11 -1.34
N SER A 58 18.30 7.99 -2.23
CA SER A 58 18.31 9.43 -1.97
C SER A 58 16.89 10.02 -2.05
N LEU A 59 16.74 11.30 -1.68
CA LEU A 59 15.46 11.99 -1.80
C LEU A 59 14.90 11.93 -3.25
N TYR A 60 15.77 12.05 -4.26
CA TYR A 60 15.37 12.18 -5.66
C TYR A 60 15.18 10.84 -6.39
N TYR A 61 15.55 9.74 -5.75
CA TYR A 61 15.42 8.39 -6.29
C TYR A 61 14.50 7.56 -5.40
N VAL A 62 13.47 6.98 -5.99
CA VAL A 62 12.54 6.10 -5.29
C VAL A 62 12.87 4.67 -5.67
N GLU A 63 12.83 3.80 -4.68
CA GLU A 63 12.74 2.36 -4.85
C GLU A 63 11.82 1.87 -3.73
N ALA A 64 10.66 1.33 -4.10
CA ALA A 64 9.64 0.99 -3.13
C ALA A 64 8.73 -0.14 -3.61
N TRP A 65 8.20 -0.87 -2.63
CA TRP A 65 6.99 -1.67 -2.82
C TRP A 65 5.79 -0.85 -2.39
N GLU A 66 4.74 -0.84 -3.20
CA GLU A 66 3.46 -0.22 -2.88
C GLU A 66 2.40 -1.31 -2.74
N ALA A 67 1.55 -1.18 -1.72
CA ALA A 67 0.34 -1.98 -1.55
C ALA A 67 -0.88 -1.06 -1.52
N GLU A 68 -1.95 -1.49 -2.17
CA GLU A 68 -3.22 -0.77 -2.25
C GLU A 68 -4.37 -1.74 -2.00
N CYS A 69 -5.37 -1.31 -1.22
CA CYS A 69 -6.60 -2.06 -1.03
C CYS A 69 -7.31 -2.21 -2.38
N CYS A 70 -7.59 -3.45 -2.82
CA CYS A 70 -8.54 -3.64 -3.90
C CYS A 70 -9.90 -3.11 -3.43
N ALA A 71 -10.49 -2.15 -4.13
CA ALA A 71 -11.86 -1.76 -3.85
C ALA A 71 -12.74 -3.01 -3.92
N ALA A 72 -13.62 -3.20 -2.93
CA ALA A 72 -14.69 -4.19 -3.06
C ALA A 72 -15.45 -3.88 -4.35
N ASP A 73 -15.83 -4.93 -5.09
CA ASP A 73 -16.53 -4.78 -6.36
C ASP A 73 -17.63 -3.72 -6.27
N PRO A 74 -17.82 -2.88 -7.32
CA PRO A 74 -18.81 -1.81 -7.30
C PRO A 74 -20.26 -2.29 -7.07
N ALA A 75 -20.53 -3.60 -7.08
CA ALA A 75 -21.80 -4.20 -6.70
C ALA A 75 -22.15 -4.05 -5.20
N GLU A 76 -21.18 -3.82 -4.31
CA GLU A 76 -21.43 -3.58 -2.88
C GLU A 76 -21.52 -2.09 -2.51
N ARG A 77 -21.44 -1.17 -3.48
CA ARG A 77 -21.67 0.27 -3.28
C ARG A 77 -23.16 0.66 -3.21
N GLY A 78 -24.04 -0.29 -2.88
CA GLY A 78 -25.46 -0.06 -2.66
C GLY A 78 -25.78 0.10 -1.18
N SER A 79 -25.93 1.36 -0.73
CA SER A 79 -26.65 1.73 0.50
C SER A 79 -26.07 1.24 1.83
N GLY A 80 -24.92 1.81 2.23
CA GLY A 80 -24.41 1.74 3.61
C GLY A 80 -23.64 3.01 3.95
N PRO A 81 -23.66 3.51 5.20
CA PRO A 81 -22.90 4.70 5.57
C PRO A 81 -21.41 4.45 5.34
N SER A 82 -20.71 5.46 4.80
CA SER A 82 -19.27 5.44 4.52
C SER A 82 -18.48 4.74 5.64
N PRO A 83 -17.62 3.75 5.32
CA PRO A 83 -16.76 3.14 6.32
C PRO A 83 -15.60 4.09 6.58
N VAL A 84 -15.82 5.11 7.43
CA VAL A 84 -14.76 6.00 7.90
C VAL A 84 -14.34 5.72 9.34
N GLU A 85 -14.93 4.74 10.04
CA GLU A 85 -14.75 4.66 11.50
C GLU A 85 -14.20 3.37 12.11
N ASP A 86 -13.75 2.36 11.37
CA ASP A 86 -13.14 1.19 12.06
C ASP A 86 -12.01 0.49 11.30
N ALA A 87 -11.10 1.27 10.71
CA ALA A 87 -9.85 0.73 10.18
C ALA A 87 -8.66 1.31 10.93
N GLY A 88 -8.61 1.10 12.25
CA GLY A 88 -7.39 0.78 13.01
C GLY A 88 -6.08 1.53 12.73
N CYS A 89 -6.10 2.74 12.17
CA CYS A 89 -4.92 3.60 12.06
C CYS A 89 -4.75 4.34 13.38
N ARG A 90 -4.44 3.58 14.43
CA ARG A 90 -3.86 4.16 15.64
C ARG A 90 -2.44 4.60 15.26
N SER A 91 -2.29 5.89 14.96
CA SER A 91 -1.00 6.56 15.03
C SER A 91 -0.39 6.25 16.38
N VAL A 92 0.69 5.47 16.38
CA VAL A 92 1.62 5.47 17.52
C VAL A 92 2.57 6.64 17.24
N ILE A 93 2.58 7.53 18.24
CA ILE A 93 3.20 8.86 18.30
C ILE A 93 4.64 8.86 17.80
#